data_AF-A0A3C0KI56-F1
#
_entry.id   AF-A0A3C0KI56-F1
#
_cell.length_a   1.000
_cell.length_b   1.000
_cell.length_c   1.000
_cell.angle_alpha   90.00
_cell.angle_beta   90.00
_cell.angle_gamma   90.00
#
_symmetry.space_group_name_H-M   'P 1'
#
loop_
_entity.id
_entity.type
_entity.pdbx_description
1 polymer ?
#
loop_
_entity_poly.entity_id
_entity_poly.type
_entity_poly.pdbx_seq_one_letter_code
_entity_poly.pdbx_strand_id
1 'polypeptide(L)'
;LVNDPKERAEHVMLIDLARNDIGRIAKTGTVKVTEAFVVERYSHVMHIVSNVEGILHDGMTSMDVLKATFPAGTLTGAPKVHAMELIDQLEPVKRGIYGGA
;
A
#
# COMPACT_ATOMS: atom_id res chain seq x y z
N LEU A 1 -18.78 3.51 -6.13
CA LEU A 1 -17.41 3.12 -5.75
C LEU A 1 -16.41 3.45 -6.86
N VAL A 2 -16.27 2.66 -7.93
CA VAL A 2 -15.27 2.96 -8.99
C VAL A 2 -15.54 4.25 -9.77
N ASN A 3 -16.79 4.71 -9.85
CA ASN A 3 -17.11 6.00 -10.49
C ASN A 3 -17.09 7.19 -9.52
N ASP A 4 -16.81 6.97 -8.23
CA ASP A 4 -16.71 8.04 -7.26
C ASP A 4 -15.33 8.71 -7.37
N PRO A 5 -15.24 10.01 -7.70
CA PRO A 5 -13.96 10.68 -7.88
C PRO A 5 -13.12 10.74 -6.59
N LYS A 6 -13.74 10.78 -5.41
CA LYS A 6 -13.03 10.77 -4.12
C LYS A 6 -12.35 9.42 -3.90
N GLU A 7 -13.13 8.34 -3.99
CA GLU A 7 -12.65 6.97 -3.74
C GLU A 7 -11.57 6.57 -4.76
N ARG A 8 -11.72 6.99 -6.02
CA ARG A 8 -10.69 6.81 -7.03
C ARG A 8 -9.40 7.55 -6.70
N ALA A 9 -9.50 8.80 -6.24
CA ALA A 9 -8.31 9.59 -5.92
C ALA A 9 -7.52 8.99 -4.75
N GLU A 10 -8.23 8.55 -3.70
CA GLU A 10 -7.63 7.84 -2.58
C GLU A 10 -6.97 6.53 -3.04
N HIS A 11 -7.65 5.76 -3.89
CA HIS A 11 -7.12 4.50 -4.40
C HIS A 11 -5.90 4.68 -5.30
N VAL A 12 -5.89 5.71 -6.16
CA VAL A 12 -4.72 6.08 -6.99
C VAL A 12 -3.51 6.37 -6.12
N MET A 13 -3.68 7.17 -5.07
CA MET A 13 -2.61 7.49 -4.12
C MET A 13 -2.01 6.22 -3.51
N LEU A 14 -2.84 5.24 -3.15
CA LEU A 14 -2.39 3.97 -2.58
C LEU A 14 -1.67 3.09 -3.61
N ILE A 15 -2.11 3.06 -4.87
CA ILE A 15 -1.40 2.37 -5.97
C ILE A 15 -0.01 2.96 -6.14
N ASP A 16 0.11 4.29 -6.17
CA ASP A 16 1.41 4.95 -6.36
C ASP A 16 2.34 4.73 -5.16
N LEU A 17 1.80 4.71 -3.95
CA LEU A 17 2.58 4.34 -2.76
C LEU A 17 3.08 2.89 -2.84
N ALA A 18 2.23 1.95 -3.25
CA ALA A 18 2.62 0.55 -3.43
C ALA A 18 3.69 0.38 -4.52
N ARG A 19 3.55 1.09 -5.65
CA ARG A 19 4.57 1.12 -6.71
C ARG A 19 5.90 1.67 -6.22
N ASN A 20 5.86 2.73 -5.40
CA ASN A 20 7.05 3.31 -4.82
C ASN A 20 7.74 2.36 -3.83
N ASP A 21 6.99 1.61 -3.02
CA ASP A 21 7.58 0.66 -2.07
C ASP A 21 8.19 -0.55 -2.78
N ILE A 22 7.46 -1.15 -3.73
CA ILE A 22 7.95 -2.28 -4.55
C ILE A 22 9.13 -1.83 -5.42
N GLY A 23 9.10 -0.61 -5.96
CA GLY A 23 10.16 -0.06 -6.82
C GLY A 23 11.53 0.03 -6.15
N ARG A 24 11.62 0.04 -4.81
CA ARG A 24 12.90 0.04 -4.09
C ARG A 24 13.60 -1.32 -4.06
N ILE A 25 12.85 -2.39 -4.31
CA ILE A 25 13.31 -3.78 -4.16
C ILE A 25 13.13 -4.62 -5.43
N ALA A 26 12.49 -4.06 -6.45
CA ALA A 26 12.25 -4.73 -7.72
C ALA A 26 13.20 -4.27 -8.82
N LYS A 27 13.55 -5.19 -9.74
CA LYS A 27 14.32 -4.93 -10.95
C LYS A 27 13.67 -3.80 -11.75
N THR A 28 14.49 -2.85 -12.22
CA THR A 28 14.05 -1.71 -13.01
C THR A 28 13.20 -2.15 -14.20
N GLY A 29 12.05 -1.49 -14.39
CA GLY A 29 11.11 -1.77 -15.48
C GLY A 29 10.18 -2.96 -15.24
N THR A 30 10.27 -3.66 -14.10
CA THR A 30 9.40 -4.81 -13.81
C THR A 30 8.17 -4.47 -12.98
N VAL A 31 8.13 -3.31 -12.32
CA VAL A 31 6.99 -2.88 -11.51
C VAL A 31 5.83 -2.47 -12.39
N LYS A 32 4.72 -3.20 -12.29
CA LYS A 32 3.52 -3.02 -13.11
C LYS A 32 2.26 -3.10 -12.25
N VAL A 33 1.23 -2.35 -12.65
CA VAL A 33 -0.12 -2.54 -12.15
C VAL A 33 -0.78 -3.57 -13.05
N THR A 34 -0.98 -4.79 -12.58
CA THR A 34 -1.53 -5.90 -13.38
C THR A 34 -3.05 -5.87 -13.46
N GLU A 35 -3.68 -5.33 -12.43
CA GLU A 35 -5.12 -5.17 -12.35
C GLU A 35 -5.42 -3.86 -11.62
N ALA A 36 -6.41 -3.09 -12.08
CA ALA A 36 -6.68 -1.77 -11.55
C ALA A 36 -8.17 -1.48 -11.40
N PHE A 37 -8.56 -0.93 -10.25
CA PHE A 37 -9.91 -0.46 -9.95
C PHE A 37 -11.01 -1.53 -10.06
N VAL A 38 -10.67 -2.77 -9.72
CA VAL A 38 -11.64 -3.88 -9.71
C VAL A 38 -12.48 -3.82 -8.46
N VAL A 39 -13.78 -4.10 -8.58
CA VAL A 39 -14.67 -4.20 -7.42
C VAL A 39 -14.70 -5.63 -6.94
N GLU A 40 -14.05 -5.88 -5.80
CA GLU A 40 -14.20 -7.15 -5.09
C GLU A 40 -15.38 -7.10 -4.13
N ARG A 41 -16.17 -8.17 -4.11
CA ARG A 41 -17.37 -8.30 -3.28
C ARG A 41 -17.16 -9.36 -2.22
N TYR A 42 -17.31 -8.96 -0.97
CA TYR A 42 -17.32 -9.83 0.21
C TYR A 42 -18.75 -9.92 0.75
N SER A 43 -18.96 -10.72 1.80
CA SER A 43 -20.31 -10.99 2.33
C SER A 43 -21.09 -9.73 2.73
N HIS A 44 -20.42 -8.68 3.21
CA HIS A 44 -21.07 -7.48 3.75
C HIS A 44 -20.53 -6.17 3.19
N VAL A 45 -19.41 -6.19 2.46
CA VAL A 45 -18.73 -4.99 1.94
C VAL A 45 -18.16 -5.26 0.55
N MET A 46 -17.78 -4.18 -0.13
CA MET A 46 -17.06 -4.24 -1.40
C MET A 46 -15.90 -3.26 -1.38
N HIS A 47 -14.80 -3.62 -2.01
CA HIS A 47 -13.58 -2.82 -2.06
C HIS A 47 -13.17 -2.53 -3.51
N ILE A 48 -12.54 -1.38 -3.73
CA ILE A 48 -11.74 -1.16 -4.93
C ILE A 48 -10.40 -1.87 -4.68
N VAL A 49 -10.00 -2.72 -5.61
CA VAL A 49 -8.75 -3.49 -5.53
C VAL A 49 -7.94 -3.25 -6.79
N SER A 50 -6.62 -3.17 -6.59
CA SER A 50 -5.63 -3.10 -7.66
C SER A 50 -4.43 -3.94 -7.26
N ASN A 51 -3.83 -4.61 -8.23
CA ASN A 51 -2.65 -5.45 -8.04
C ASN A 51 -1.42 -4.75 -8.59
N VAL A 52 -0.37 -4.66 -7.76
CA VAL A 52 0.93 -4.14 -8.14
C VAL A 52 1.96 -5.25 -7.95
N GLU A 53 2.68 -5.58 -9.02
CA GLU A 53 3.66 -6.67 -9.06
C GLU A 53 5.01 -6.14 -9.53
N GLY A 54 6.09 -6.77 -9.06
CA GLY A 54 7.46 -6.51 -9.53
C GLY A 54 8.34 -7.75 -9.35
N ILE A 55 9.41 -7.85 -10.12
CA ILE A 55 10.39 -8.95 -10.00
C ILE A 55 11.48 -8.48 -9.03
N LEU A 56 11.67 -9.18 -7.91
CA LEU A 56 12.69 -8.82 -6.92
C LEU A 56 14.11 -8.79 -7.51
N HIS A 57 14.97 -7.95 -6.96
CA HIS A 57 16.40 -8.05 -7.19
C HIS A 57 16.94 -9.43 -6.77
N ASP A 58 17.94 -9.92 -7.48
CA ASP A 58 18.55 -11.21 -7.16
C ASP A 58 19.17 -11.17 -5.76
N GLY A 59 18.96 -12.22 -4.97
CA GLY A 59 19.45 -12.32 -3.59
C GLY A 59 18.56 -11.65 -2.53
N MET A 60 17.45 -11.00 -2.90
CA MET A 60 16.47 -10.51 -1.92
C MET A 60 15.60 -11.63 -1.35
N THR A 61 15.18 -11.44 -0.11
CA THR A 61 14.38 -12.39 0.66
C THR A 61 12.98 -11.82 0.95
N SER A 62 12.06 -12.66 1.41
CA SER A 62 10.74 -12.21 1.86
C SER A 62 10.79 -11.20 3.00
N MET A 63 11.83 -11.23 3.84
CA MET A 63 12.02 -10.24 4.91
C MET A 63 12.39 -8.86 4.38
N ASP A 64 13.12 -8.78 3.26
CA ASP A 64 13.41 -7.52 2.58
C ASP A 64 12.13 -6.90 2.00
N VAL A 65 11.24 -7.75 1.46
CA VAL A 65 9.91 -7.34 0.97
C VAL A 65 9.07 -6.76 2.10
N LEU A 66 9.00 -7.47 3.23
CA LEU A 66 8.26 -6.99 4.40
C LEU A 66 8.82 -5.64 4.85
N LYS A 67 10.13 -5.51 5.03
CA LYS A 67 10.77 -4.27 5.47
C LYS A 67 10.51 -3.08 4.54
N ALA A 68 10.47 -3.30 3.23
CA ALA A 68 10.26 -2.23 2.25
C ALA A 68 8.80 -1.77 2.16
N THR A 69 7.85 -2.69 2.35
CA THR A 69 6.42 -2.41 2.18
C THR A 69 5.72 -2.05 3.49
N PHE A 70 6.32 -2.41 4.63
CA PHE A 70 5.75 -2.19 5.96
C PHE A 70 5.94 -0.75 6.48
N PRO A 71 4.98 -0.21 7.26
CA PRO A 71 3.59 -0.65 7.37
C PRO A 71 2.76 -0.30 6.13
N ALA A 72 1.59 -0.92 5.99
CA ALA A 72 0.71 -0.72 4.85
C ALA A 72 0.26 0.75 4.70
N GLY A 73 0.22 1.22 3.46
CA GLY A 73 -0.23 2.58 3.12
C GLY A 73 -1.66 2.89 3.55
N THR A 74 -2.55 1.90 3.45
CA THR A 74 -3.97 1.99 3.86
C THR A 74 -4.17 2.24 5.35
N LEU A 75 -3.19 1.88 6.18
CA LEU A 75 -3.24 2.08 7.63
C LEU A 75 -2.31 3.20 8.09
N THR A 76 -1.63 3.88 7.18
CA THR A 76 -0.78 5.04 7.49
C THR A 76 -1.25 6.28 6.75
N GLY A 77 -0.82 6.42 5.50
CA GLY A 77 -1.13 7.54 4.61
C GLY A 77 0.02 7.82 3.64
N ALA A 78 -0.07 8.92 2.90
CA ALA A 78 0.97 9.37 1.99
C ALA A 78 1.22 10.88 2.17
N PRO A 79 2.49 11.34 2.27
CA PRO A 79 3.73 10.56 2.33
C PRO A 79 3.85 9.72 3.62
N LYS A 80 4.27 8.44 3.50
CA LYS A 80 4.19 7.44 4.59
C LYS A 80 4.85 7.90 5.89
N VAL A 81 6.08 8.43 5.83
CA VAL A 81 6.83 8.86 7.01
C VAL A 81 6.11 9.98 7.75
N HIS A 82 5.72 11.03 7.02
CA HIS A 82 5.03 12.17 7.63
C HIS A 82 3.65 11.81 8.17
N ALA A 83 2.91 10.94 7.47
CA ALA A 83 1.64 10.41 7.97
C ALA A 83 1.83 9.68 9.31
N MET A 84 2.89 8.86 9.45
CA MET A 84 3.20 8.19 10.71
C MET A 84 3.62 9.15 11.82
N GLU A 85 4.36 10.22 11.51
CA GLU A 85 4.70 11.27 12.49
C GLU A 85 3.45 11.95 13.04
N LEU A 86 2.49 12.28 12.18
CA LEU A 86 1.22 12.86 12.59
C LEU A 86 0.37 11.88 13.41
N ILE A 87 0.35 10.60 13.02
CA ILE A 87 -0.33 9.54 13.78
C ILE A 87 0.26 9.44 15.20
N ASP A 88 1.58 9.43 15.35
CA ASP A 88 2.24 9.36 16.66
C ASP A 88 1.96 10.60 17.53
N GLN A 89 1.79 11.77 16.91
CA GLN A 89 1.42 13.01 17.61
C GLN A 89 -0.05 13.05 18.03
N LEU A 90 -0.94 12.46 17.24
CA LEU A 90 -2.39 12.58 17.43
C LEU A 90 -3.00 11.40 18.20
N GLU A 91 -2.43 10.21 18.09
CA GLU A 91 -2.95 9.05 18.79
C GLU A 91 -2.47 9.00 20.25
N PRO A 92 -3.36 8.70 21.20
CA PRO A 92 -3.01 8.75 22.62
C PRO A 92 -2.13 7.58 23.07
N VAL A 93 -2.02 6.52 22.26
CA VAL A 93 -1.29 5.29 22.56
C VAL A 93 -0.68 4.70 21.30
N LYS A 94 0.38 3.91 21.48
CA LYS A 94 0.95 3.13 20.39
C LYS A 94 -0.02 2.06 19.91
N ARG A 95 -0.07 1.83 18.60
CA ARG A 95 -0.97 0.86 17.95
C ARG A 95 -0.67 -0.61 18.26
N GLY A 96 0.54 -0.94 18.72
CA GLY A 96 0.92 -2.33 19.01
C GLY A 96 0.81 -3.20 17.76
N ILE A 97 -0.03 -4.24 17.81
CA ILE A 97 -0.28 -5.13 16.66
C ILE A 97 -1.18 -4.51 15.58
N TYR A 98 -1.93 -3.45 15.90
CA TYR A 98 -2.83 -2.80 14.95
C TYR A 98 -2.02 -2.06 13.87
N GLY A 99 -2.27 -2.39 12.60
CA GLY A 99 -1.43 -1.94 11.49
C GLY A 99 -0.14 -2.73 11.28
N GLY A 100 0.04 -3.82 12.03
CA GLY A 100 1.11 -4.81 11.89
C GLY A 100 0.92 -5.80 10.72
N ALA A 101 1.83 -6.76 10.62
CA ALA A 101 1.83 -7.86 9.66
C ALA A 101 2.56 -9.07 10.24
#